data_AF-A0A9P9N3L6-F1
#
_entry.id   AF-A0A9P9N3L6-F1
#
_cell.length_a   1.000
_cell.length_b   1.000
_cell.length_c   1.000
_cell.angle_alpha   90.00
_cell.angle_beta   90.00
_cell.angle_gamma   90.00
#
_symmetry.space_group_name_H-M   'P 1'
#
loop_
_entity.id
_entity.type
_entity.pdbx_description
1 polymer ?
#
loop_
_entity_poly.entity_id
_entity_poly.type
_entity_poly.pdbx_seq_one_letter_code
_entity_poly.pdbx_strand_id
1 'polypeptide(L)'
;MKFSTVASVATLLAAPALSAPTDIKYGPPKGGWESVDYPKGTGENLEHYPAPPGGWENVDYPDGTGEGEQDEEQEFTSRYHITAIGAEVRNGTVSVPGPKEAVGYFNYGINSKTDKICWEITLLNVAGTYVSPARTATHIHEAAKGASGPPRLAFPNPVGDDKKRVSTGCMTGPFTTGLNGPNGQDTGIGFKLSQIEANPAGFFTDSHTNLFPLGVVRGQFA
;
A
#
# COMPACT_ATOMS: atom_id res chain seq x y z
N MET A 1 19.75 54.98 43.78
CA MET A 1 18.70 54.18 43.12
C MET A 1 19.08 53.94 41.67
N LYS A 2 19.14 52.65 41.28
CA LYS A 2 18.94 52.04 39.95
C LYS A 2 20.02 51.00 39.67
N PHE A 3 19.66 49.76 39.99
CA PHE A 3 20.31 48.53 39.57
C PHE A 3 20.05 48.30 38.07
N SER A 4 21.01 47.74 37.34
CA SER A 4 20.75 47.10 36.06
C SER A 4 21.68 45.89 35.93
N THR A 5 21.09 44.73 36.15
CA THR A 5 21.68 43.40 36.00
C THR A 5 21.55 42.99 34.53
N VAL A 6 22.64 42.64 33.87
CA VAL A 6 22.62 42.03 32.53
C VAL A 6 22.54 40.51 32.73
N ALA A 7 21.42 39.92 32.32
CA ALA A 7 21.22 38.46 32.33
C ALA A 7 21.63 37.89 30.96
N SER A 8 22.56 36.93 30.98
CA SER A 8 22.96 36.15 29.81
C SER A 8 21.88 35.11 29.47
N VAL A 9 21.42 35.13 28.23
CA VAL A 9 20.43 34.17 27.70
C VAL A 9 21.15 32.87 27.32
N ALA A 10 20.76 31.77 27.96
CA ALA A 10 21.20 30.42 27.61
C ALA A 10 20.34 29.85 26.47
N THR A 11 20.99 29.39 25.41
CA THR A 11 20.34 28.77 24.25
C THR A 11 19.96 27.32 24.58
N LEU A 12 18.66 27.02 24.70
CA LEU A 12 18.14 25.67 24.85
C LEU A 12 18.06 24.99 23.48
N LEU A 13 18.82 23.89 23.31
CA LEU A 13 18.65 22.94 22.21
C LEU A 13 17.44 22.05 22.50
N ALA A 14 16.39 22.14 21.67
CA ALA A 14 15.26 21.22 21.70
C ALA A 14 15.54 20.02 20.80
N ALA A 15 15.59 18.82 21.37
CA ALA A 15 15.62 17.55 20.63
C ALA A 15 14.20 17.17 20.16
N PRO A 16 14.04 16.48 19.01
CA PRO A 16 12.73 16.05 18.53
C PRO A 16 12.16 14.93 19.41
N ALA A 17 10.89 15.07 19.79
CA ALA A 17 10.11 14.03 20.44
C ALA A 17 9.78 12.91 19.44
N LEU A 18 10.33 11.72 19.67
CA LEU A 18 9.91 10.49 19.01
C LEU A 18 8.57 10.05 19.62
N SER A 19 7.54 9.96 18.78
CA SER A 19 6.25 9.37 19.12
C SER A 19 6.44 7.89 19.48
N ALA A 20 5.87 7.46 20.61
CA ALA A 20 5.90 6.08 21.06
C ALA A 20 5.17 5.13 20.07
N PRO A 21 5.67 3.90 19.84
CA PRO A 21 4.97 2.91 19.04
C PRO A 21 3.70 2.43 19.75
N THR A 22 2.66 2.21 18.95
CA THR A 22 1.33 1.73 19.32
C THR A 22 1.35 0.37 20.04
N ASP A 23 0.49 0.21 21.05
CA ASP A 23 0.32 -0.98 21.89
C ASP A 23 0.34 -2.30 21.10
N ILE A 24 1.38 -3.11 21.31
CA ILE A 24 1.46 -4.47 20.79
C ILE A 24 0.68 -5.38 21.75
N LYS A 25 -0.48 -5.87 21.31
CA LYS A 25 -1.25 -6.88 22.05
C LYS A 25 -0.74 -8.28 21.71
N TYR A 26 -0.05 -8.90 22.64
CA TYR A 26 0.35 -10.31 22.54
C TYR A 26 -0.81 -11.24 22.91
N GLY A 27 -1.05 -12.25 22.07
CA GLY A 27 -1.95 -13.36 22.41
C GLY A 27 -1.29 -14.35 23.38
N PRO A 28 -2.08 -15.16 24.11
CA PRO A 28 -1.55 -16.14 25.05
C PRO A 28 -0.64 -17.19 24.37
N PRO A 29 0.44 -17.63 25.05
CA PRO A 29 1.30 -18.70 24.54
C PRO A 29 0.56 -20.05 24.51
N LYS A 30 1.10 -20.99 23.71
CA LYS A 30 0.52 -22.32 23.51
C LYS A 30 0.60 -23.13 24.81
N GLY A 31 -0.55 -23.27 25.50
CA GLY A 31 -0.65 -23.84 26.85
C GLY A 31 -1.39 -22.93 27.86
N GLY A 32 -1.68 -21.68 27.47
CA GLY A 32 -2.34 -20.70 28.32
C GLY A 32 -1.35 -20.01 29.28
N TRP A 33 -1.69 -18.81 29.74
CA TRP A 33 -0.85 -18.04 30.69
C TRP A 33 -0.59 -18.76 32.01
N GLU A 34 -1.42 -19.75 32.34
CA GLU A 34 -1.31 -20.59 33.53
C GLU A 34 -0.13 -21.56 33.51
N SER A 35 0.49 -21.77 32.33
CA SER A 35 1.65 -22.66 32.17
C SER A 35 3.00 -21.96 32.40
N VAL A 36 2.99 -20.65 32.68
CA VAL A 36 4.19 -19.85 32.94
C VAL A 36 4.38 -19.71 34.44
N ASP A 37 5.45 -20.29 34.96
CA ASP A 37 5.81 -20.20 36.38
C ASP A 37 6.55 -18.88 36.66
N TYR A 38 5.85 -17.91 37.25
CA TYR A 38 6.43 -16.60 37.51
C TYR A 38 7.08 -16.52 38.91
N PRO A 39 8.18 -15.75 39.05
CA PRO A 39 8.77 -15.45 40.35
C PRO A 39 7.72 -14.85 41.32
N LYS A 40 7.78 -15.25 42.60
CA LYS A 40 6.82 -14.82 43.62
C LYS A 40 6.81 -13.29 43.75
N GLY A 41 5.72 -12.64 43.33
CA GLY A 41 5.57 -11.18 43.31
C GLY A 41 5.58 -10.54 41.91
N THR A 42 5.78 -11.33 40.85
CA THR A 42 5.53 -10.94 39.46
C THR A 42 4.48 -11.89 38.89
N GLY A 43 3.38 -11.38 38.34
CA GLY A 43 2.37 -12.22 37.68
C GLY A 43 1.06 -12.45 38.44
N GLU A 44 0.28 -11.37 38.57
CA GLU A 44 -1.18 -11.27 38.42
C GLU A 44 -1.50 -9.76 38.46
N ASN A 45 -2.30 -9.24 37.52
CA ASN A 45 -2.68 -7.82 37.37
C ASN A 45 -1.59 -6.81 36.93
N LEU A 46 -0.68 -7.18 36.02
CA LEU A 46 0.17 -6.21 35.33
C LEU A 46 -0.28 -6.05 33.87
N GLU A 47 -0.58 -4.82 33.46
CA GLU A 47 -0.92 -4.46 32.07
C GLU A 47 0.29 -4.59 31.13
N HIS A 48 1.50 -4.58 31.71
CA HIS A 48 2.77 -4.77 31.00
C HIS A 48 3.77 -5.56 31.88
N TYR A 49 4.43 -6.56 31.31
CA TYR A 49 5.48 -7.30 32.01
C TYR A 49 6.79 -6.51 31.96
N PRO A 50 7.40 -6.19 33.11
CA PRO A 50 8.72 -5.58 33.12
C PRO A 50 9.75 -6.57 32.56
N ALA A 51 10.77 -6.05 31.87
CA ALA A 51 11.89 -6.85 31.40
C ALA A 51 12.56 -7.61 32.57
N PRO A 52 12.99 -8.86 32.37
CA PRO A 52 13.72 -9.60 33.40
C PRO A 52 15.06 -8.93 33.73
N PRO A 53 15.67 -9.22 34.90
CA PRO A 53 17.01 -8.73 35.23
C PRO A 53 18.03 -9.15 34.17
N GLY A 54 18.65 -8.17 33.52
CA GLY A 54 19.52 -8.40 32.37
C GLY A 54 18.90 -8.04 31.01
N GLY A 55 17.62 -7.71 30.94
CA GLY A 55 16.96 -7.33 29.69
C GLY A 55 16.57 -8.54 28.83
N TRP A 56 15.66 -8.32 27.88
CA TRP A 56 15.14 -9.35 26.98
C TRP A 56 16.22 -10.02 26.11
N GLU A 57 17.35 -9.36 25.94
CA GLU A 57 18.53 -9.82 25.19
C GLU A 57 19.21 -11.04 25.82
N ASN A 58 18.96 -11.29 27.12
CA ASN A 58 19.57 -12.39 27.87
C ASN A 58 18.59 -13.56 28.12
N VAL A 59 17.42 -13.54 27.48
CA VAL A 59 16.46 -14.63 27.55
C VAL A 59 16.80 -15.64 26.46
N ASP A 60 17.17 -16.86 26.85
CA ASP A 60 17.32 -17.99 25.92
C ASP A 60 15.93 -18.44 25.43
N TYR A 61 15.59 -17.99 24.24
CA TYR A 61 14.37 -18.34 23.52
C TYR A 61 14.54 -19.74 22.87
N PRO A 62 13.56 -20.65 23.00
CA PRO A 62 13.60 -21.92 22.27
C PRO A 62 13.76 -21.70 20.76
N ASP A 63 14.50 -22.57 20.08
CA ASP A 63 14.59 -22.58 18.61
C ASP A 63 13.17 -22.53 17.99
N GLY A 64 12.93 -21.56 17.11
CA GLY A 64 11.62 -21.31 16.52
C GLY A 64 10.72 -20.30 17.25
N THR A 65 11.17 -19.72 18.36
CA THR A 65 10.49 -18.57 18.99
C THR A 65 11.15 -17.26 18.54
N GLY A 66 10.37 -16.39 17.86
CA GLY A 66 10.90 -15.22 17.15
C GLY A 66 11.12 -15.45 15.64
N GLU A 67 10.97 -16.68 15.14
CA GLU A 67 10.95 -17.01 13.70
C GLU A 67 9.59 -16.68 13.04
N GLY A 68 9.00 -15.54 13.40
CA GLY A 68 7.69 -15.08 12.95
C GLY A 68 7.71 -13.76 12.18
N GLU A 69 8.89 -13.26 11.82
CA GLU A 69 9.07 -12.10 10.93
C GLU A 69 10.05 -12.41 9.79
N GLN A 70 10.01 -13.63 9.27
CA GLN A 70 10.48 -13.87 7.91
C GLN A 70 9.27 -13.80 6.97
N ASP A 71 9.29 -12.80 6.08
CA ASP A 71 8.82 -12.91 4.68
C ASP A 71 7.63 -12.09 4.17
N GLU A 72 7.30 -10.91 4.72
CA GLU A 72 6.60 -9.93 3.87
C GLU A 72 7.54 -9.37 2.77
N GLU A 73 8.85 -9.40 2.98
CA GLU A 73 9.85 -8.94 2.03
C GLU A 73 10.31 -10.04 1.04
N GLN A 74 10.22 -11.32 1.42
CA GLN A 74 10.45 -12.43 0.48
C GLN A 74 9.18 -12.88 -0.26
N GLU A 75 7.99 -12.35 0.09
CA GLU A 75 6.76 -12.67 -0.63
C GLU A 75 6.70 -12.02 -2.02
N PHE A 76 7.33 -10.87 -2.26
CA PHE A 76 7.23 -10.17 -3.55
C PHE A 76 8.51 -10.27 -4.38
N THR A 77 8.37 -10.65 -5.65
CA THR A 77 9.43 -10.62 -6.66
C THR A 77 9.73 -9.20 -7.16
N SER A 78 8.78 -8.28 -7.03
CA SER A 78 8.96 -6.86 -7.36
C SER A 78 7.99 -5.96 -6.61
N ARG A 79 8.37 -4.69 -6.45
CA ARG A 79 7.53 -3.63 -5.89
C ARG A 79 7.51 -2.42 -6.83
N TYR A 80 6.35 -1.80 -6.98
CA TYR A 80 6.17 -0.61 -7.81
C TYR A 80 5.46 0.48 -7.03
N HIS A 81 5.95 1.71 -7.18
CA HIS A 81 5.37 2.92 -6.59
C HIS A 81 5.07 3.89 -7.73
N ILE A 82 3.79 4.02 -8.09
CA ILE A 82 3.37 4.85 -9.21
C ILE A 82 2.59 6.05 -8.69
N THR A 83 3.04 7.24 -9.09
CA THR A 83 2.28 8.48 -8.95
C THR A 83 1.52 8.72 -10.25
N ALA A 84 0.20 8.67 -10.17
CA ALA A 84 -0.71 8.93 -11.27
C ALA A 84 -1.31 10.35 -11.15
N ILE A 85 -1.38 11.07 -12.27
CA ILE A 85 -1.90 12.44 -12.32
C ILE A 85 -2.86 12.63 -13.49
N GLY A 86 -3.71 13.65 -13.42
CA GLY A 86 -4.65 13.98 -14.51
C GLY A 86 -3.97 14.29 -15.84
N ALA A 87 -2.77 14.90 -15.83
CA ALA A 87 -2.07 15.31 -17.06
C ALA A 87 -1.60 14.14 -17.95
N GLU A 88 -1.51 12.92 -17.39
CA GLU A 88 -1.03 11.73 -18.09
C GLU A 88 -2.14 10.96 -18.81
N VAL A 89 -3.41 11.36 -18.68
CA VAL A 89 -4.57 10.68 -19.25
C VAL A 89 -4.62 10.82 -20.79
N ARG A 90 -4.95 9.74 -21.50
CA ARG A 90 -4.91 9.63 -22.98
C ARG A 90 -6.15 8.94 -23.54
N ASN A 91 -6.54 9.32 -24.76
CA ASN A 91 -7.48 8.59 -25.61
C ASN A 91 -6.76 8.19 -26.89
N GLY A 92 -6.35 6.92 -26.97
CA GLY A 92 -5.35 6.49 -27.95
C GLY A 92 -4.03 7.22 -27.64
N THR A 93 -3.54 8.02 -28.58
CA THR A 93 -2.35 8.86 -28.38
C THR A 93 -2.67 10.32 -28.08
N VAL A 94 -3.96 10.69 -28.07
CA VAL A 94 -4.41 12.07 -27.85
C VAL A 94 -4.47 12.37 -26.36
N SER A 95 -3.91 13.51 -25.95
CA SER A 95 -4.00 13.98 -24.56
C SER A 95 -5.41 14.43 -24.21
N VAL A 96 -5.99 13.86 -23.15
CA VAL A 96 -7.30 14.21 -22.61
C VAL A 96 -7.21 14.31 -21.08
N PRO A 97 -6.62 15.39 -20.53
CA PRO A 97 -6.28 15.45 -19.12
C PRO A 97 -7.48 15.32 -18.19
N GLY A 98 -7.29 14.60 -17.07
CA GLY A 98 -8.16 14.63 -15.91
C GLY A 98 -8.01 15.92 -15.08
N PRO A 99 -8.59 15.99 -13.87
CA PRO A 99 -8.42 17.14 -12.98
C PRO A 99 -6.95 17.39 -12.64
N LYS A 100 -6.54 18.66 -12.65
CA LYS A 100 -5.16 19.06 -12.33
C LYS A 100 -4.73 18.67 -10.92
N GLU A 101 -5.65 18.78 -9.97
CA GLU A 101 -5.38 18.54 -8.54
C GLU A 101 -5.60 17.08 -8.12
N ALA A 102 -6.09 16.22 -9.02
CA ALA A 102 -6.27 14.80 -8.75
C ALA A 102 -4.93 14.06 -8.84
N VAL A 103 -4.63 13.29 -7.79
CA VAL A 103 -3.43 12.45 -7.71
C VAL A 103 -3.80 11.08 -7.19
N GLY A 104 -3.17 10.05 -7.75
CA GLY A 104 -3.24 8.68 -7.26
C GLY A 104 -1.86 8.17 -6.89
N TYR A 105 -1.76 7.53 -5.73
CA TYR A 105 -0.59 6.75 -5.32
C TYR A 105 -0.98 5.28 -5.41
N PHE A 106 -0.32 4.56 -6.29
CA PHE A 106 -0.55 3.15 -6.53
C PHE A 106 0.72 2.39 -6.14
N ASN A 107 0.65 1.72 -4.98
CA ASN A 107 1.71 0.86 -4.50
C ASN A 107 1.33 -0.59 -4.78
N TYR A 108 2.20 -1.31 -5.48
CA TYR A 108 1.99 -2.71 -5.81
C TYR A 108 3.15 -3.57 -5.31
N GLY A 109 2.83 -4.70 -4.69
CA GLY A 109 3.74 -5.82 -4.50
C GLY A 109 3.33 -6.95 -5.43
N ILE A 110 4.24 -7.43 -6.28
CA ILE A 110 4.01 -8.52 -7.23
C ILE A 110 4.85 -9.72 -6.83
N ASN A 111 4.26 -10.91 -6.87
CA ASN A 111 4.95 -12.20 -6.89
C ASN A 111 4.60 -12.90 -8.20
N SER A 112 5.49 -12.82 -9.19
CA SER A 112 5.28 -13.43 -10.51
C SER A 112 5.41 -14.94 -10.51
N LYS A 113 6.03 -15.54 -9.48
CA LYS A 113 6.12 -17.00 -9.33
C LYS A 113 4.78 -17.61 -8.94
N THR A 114 3.99 -16.90 -8.12
CA THR A 114 2.66 -17.33 -7.67
C THR A 114 1.52 -16.59 -8.38
N ASP A 115 1.84 -15.64 -9.26
CA ASP A 115 0.88 -14.77 -9.96
C ASP A 115 -0.02 -14.02 -8.97
N LYS A 116 0.57 -13.58 -7.83
CA LYS A 116 -0.09 -12.81 -6.76
C LYS A 116 0.30 -11.34 -6.85
N ILE A 117 -0.67 -10.45 -6.74
CA ILE A 117 -0.45 -9.01 -6.60
C ILE A 117 -1.19 -8.50 -5.37
N CYS A 118 -0.48 -7.74 -4.54
CA CYS A 118 -1.03 -6.97 -3.43
C CYS A 118 -0.93 -5.48 -3.76
N TRP A 119 -1.87 -4.69 -3.26
CA TRP A 119 -1.92 -3.26 -3.52
C TRP A 119 -2.27 -2.45 -2.28
N GLU A 120 -1.76 -1.22 -2.30
CA GLU A 120 -2.26 -0.09 -1.53
C GLU A 120 -2.45 1.08 -2.49
N ILE A 121 -3.69 1.48 -2.70
CA ILE A 121 -4.07 2.54 -3.64
C ILE A 121 -4.70 3.66 -2.83
N THR A 122 -4.16 4.87 -2.95
CA THR A 122 -4.73 6.10 -2.39
C THR A 122 -5.02 7.08 -3.52
N LEU A 123 -6.25 7.53 -3.64
CA LEU A 123 -6.65 8.62 -4.55
C LEU A 123 -6.97 9.87 -3.74
N LEU A 124 -6.47 11.01 -4.17
CA LEU A 124 -6.74 12.32 -3.57
C LEU A 124 -7.39 13.24 -4.60
N ASN A 125 -8.35 14.05 -4.13
CA ASN A 125 -9.10 15.03 -4.95
C ASN A 125 -9.76 14.41 -6.19
N VAL A 126 -10.27 13.18 -6.06
CA VAL A 126 -10.98 12.46 -7.11
C VAL A 126 -12.47 12.58 -6.85
N ALA A 127 -13.15 13.41 -7.66
CA ALA A 127 -14.59 13.62 -7.56
C ALA A 127 -15.40 12.69 -8.50
N GLY A 128 -16.65 12.45 -8.13
CA GLY A 128 -17.61 11.71 -8.93
C GLY A 128 -17.68 10.21 -8.62
N THR A 129 -18.68 9.55 -9.16
CA THR A 129 -18.92 8.12 -8.94
C THR A 129 -18.08 7.29 -9.91
N TYR A 130 -17.61 6.12 -9.46
CA TYR A 130 -16.86 5.22 -10.34
C TYR A 130 -17.72 4.76 -11.52
N VAL A 131 -17.14 4.76 -12.72
CA VAL A 131 -17.76 4.23 -13.94
C VAL A 131 -16.70 3.49 -14.74
N SER A 132 -17.05 2.34 -15.31
CA SER A 132 -16.15 1.60 -16.20
C SER A 132 -16.96 0.63 -17.05
N PRO A 133 -16.52 0.35 -18.29
CA PRO A 133 -16.96 -0.81 -19.04
C PRO A 133 -16.48 -2.14 -18.43
N ALA A 134 -15.37 -2.12 -17.69
CA ALA A 134 -14.87 -3.25 -16.93
C ALA A 134 -15.63 -3.40 -15.59
N ARG A 135 -15.38 -4.49 -14.86
CA ARG A 135 -16.04 -4.83 -13.59
C ARG A 135 -15.88 -3.74 -12.52
N THR A 136 -14.72 -3.10 -12.49
CA THR A 136 -14.41 -1.95 -11.64
C THR A 136 -13.77 -0.86 -12.48
N ALA A 137 -13.47 0.29 -11.87
CA ALA A 137 -12.98 1.49 -12.54
C ALA A 137 -11.55 1.84 -12.12
N THR A 138 -10.79 0.86 -11.63
CA THR A 138 -9.40 1.01 -11.19
C THR A 138 -8.61 -0.15 -11.77
N HIS A 139 -7.58 0.13 -12.56
CA HIS A 139 -6.98 -0.89 -13.43
C HIS A 139 -5.46 -0.83 -13.49
N ILE A 140 -4.87 -1.92 -13.99
CA ILE A 140 -3.60 -1.86 -14.72
C ILE A 140 -3.90 -2.19 -16.18
N HIS A 141 -3.37 -1.36 -17.08
CA HIS A 141 -3.45 -1.50 -18.52
C HIS A 141 -2.10 -1.86 -19.14
N GLU A 142 -2.13 -2.55 -20.26
CA GLU A 142 -0.95 -2.83 -21.09
C GLU A 142 -0.87 -1.85 -22.26
N ALA A 143 -0.03 -0.83 -22.14
CA ALA A 143 0.38 0.04 -23.23
C ALA A 143 1.67 0.81 -22.90
N ALA A 144 2.40 1.17 -23.96
CA ALA A 144 3.52 2.10 -23.85
C ALA A 144 3.08 3.49 -23.36
N LYS A 145 4.04 4.24 -22.80
CA LYS A 145 3.82 5.60 -22.35
C LYS A 145 3.22 6.48 -23.45
N GLY A 146 2.14 7.18 -23.10
CA GLY A 146 1.43 8.07 -24.02
C GLY A 146 0.42 7.40 -24.93
N ALA A 147 0.21 6.08 -24.81
CA ALA A 147 -0.82 5.34 -25.52
C ALA A 147 -1.86 4.72 -24.55
N SER A 148 -3.07 4.50 -25.06
CA SER A 148 -4.09 3.67 -24.41
C SER A 148 -3.92 2.20 -24.82
N GLY A 149 -4.35 1.29 -23.95
CA GLY A 149 -4.40 -0.14 -24.21
C GLY A 149 -5.49 -0.82 -23.39
N PRO A 150 -5.69 -2.14 -23.53
CA PRO A 150 -6.73 -2.86 -22.77
C PRO A 150 -6.35 -2.96 -21.28
N PRO A 151 -7.34 -2.97 -20.37
CA PRO A 151 -7.08 -3.31 -18.98
C PRO A 151 -6.70 -4.80 -18.90
N ARG A 152 -5.73 -5.13 -18.05
CA ARG A 152 -5.33 -6.51 -17.74
C ARG A 152 -5.70 -6.93 -16.34
N LEU A 153 -5.79 -5.96 -15.42
CA LEU A 153 -6.19 -6.16 -14.04
C LEU A 153 -7.28 -5.16 -13.67
N ALA A 154 -8.26 -5.59 -12.89
CA ALA A 154 -9.33 -4.75 -12.35
C ALA A 154 -9.36 -4.91 -10.82
N PHE A 155 -9.15 -3.80 -10.10
CA PHE A 155 -9.06 -3.78 -8.64
C PHE A 155 -10.37 -3.30 -8.02
N PRO A 156 -10.72 -3.73 -6.79
CA PRO A 156 -11.75 -3.05 -6.01
C PRO A 156 -11.50 -1.54 -5.97
N ASN A 157 -12.52 -0.77 -6.34
CA ASN A 157 -12.40 0.69 -6.39
C ASN A 157 -12.08 1.25 -4.99
N PRO A 158 -11.14 2.21 -4.87
CA PRO A 158 -10.87 2.89 -3.61
C PRO A 158 -12.12 3.50 -3.00
N VAL A 159 -12.34 3.28 -1.71
CA VAL A 159 -13.52 3.75 -0.97
C VAL A 159 -13.16 4.97 -0.14
N GLY A 160 -14.04 5.96 -0.10
CA GLY A 160 -13.86 7.21 0.63
C GLY A 160 -14.71 8.33 0.03
N ASP A 161 -14.36 9.58 0.36
CA ASP A 161 -15.02 10.76 -0.18
C ASP A 161 -14.24 11.36 -1.37
N ASP A 162 -14.64 12.53 -1.85
CA ASP A 162 -13.97 13.18 -2.99
C ASP A 162 -12.57 13.71 -2.65
N LYS A 163 -12.21 13.84 -1.36
CA LYS A 163 -10.89 14.31 -0.93
C LYS A 163 -9.90 13.17 -0.82
N LYS A 164 -10.33 12.01 -0.32
CA LYS A 164 -9.47 10.83 -0.15
C LYS A 164 -10.26 9.53 -0.28
N ARG A 165 -9.76 8.62 -1.13
CA ARG A 165 -10.25 7.25 -1.30
C ARG A 165 -9.11 6.25 -1.17
N VAL A 166 -9.36 5.09 -0.56
CA VAL A 166 -8.34 4.06 -0.32
C VAL A 166 -8.84 2.67 -0.72
N SER A 167 -7.98 1.87 -1.35
CA SER A 167 -8.18 0.43 -1.59
C SER A 167 -6.93 -0.31 -1.16
N THR A 168 -7.08 -1.38 -0.38
CA THR A 168 -6.01 -2.31 -0.04
C THR A 168 -6.47 -3.74 -0.27
N GLY A 169 -5.55 -4.63 -0.60
CA GLY A 169 -5.87 -6.04 -0.74
C GLY A 169 -4.83 -6.81 -1.53
N CYS A 170 -5.13 -8.08 -1.76
CA CYS A 170 -4.35 -8.96 -2.62
C CYS A 170 -5.28 -9.79 -3.50
N MET A 171 -4.80 -10.17 -4.67
CA MET A 171 -5.46 -11.14 -5.54
C MET A 171 -4.42 -12.01 -6.24
N THR A 172 -4.83 -13.23 -6.57
CA THR A 172 -4.01 -14.20 -7.28
C THR A 172 -4.71 -14.55 -8.59
N GLY A 173 -3.93 -14.75 -9.65
CA GLY A 173 -4.45 -15.16 -10.94
C GLY A 173 -5.19 -16.51 -10.90
N PRO A 174 -5.96 -16.85 -11.94
CA PRO A 174 -6.12 -16.11 -13.20
C PRO A 174 -6.93 -14.82 -13.04
N PHE A 175 -6.55 -13.79 -13.79
CA PHE A 175 -7.18 -12.49 -13.73
C PHE A 175 -8.29 -12.33 -14.78
N THR A 176 -9.26 -11.49 -14.45
CA THR A 176 -10.35 -11.09 -15.36
C THR A 176 -10.67 -9.64 -15.13
N THR A 177 -11.02 -8.91 -16.18
CA THR A 177 -11.44 -7.51 -16.08
C THR A 177 -12.95 -7.34 -16.17
N GLY A 178 -13.66 -8.33 -16.70
CA GLY A 178 -15.07 -8.23 -17.09
C GLY A 178 -15.30 -7.50 -18.42
N LEU A 179 -14.23 -7.08 -19.11
CA LEU A 179 -14.30 -6.43 -20.42
C LEU A 179 -13.80 -7.38 -21.49
N ASN A 180 -14.60 -7.61 -22.54
CA ASN A 180 -14.17 -8.42 -23.67
C ASN A 180 -13.41 -7.57 -24.70
N GLY A 181 -12.28 -8.10 -25.18
CA GLY A 181 -11.51 -7.53 -26.27
C GLY A 181 -12.09 -7.83 -27.65
N PRO A 182 -11.44 -7.39 -28.74
CA PRO A 182 -11.90 -7.59 -30.12
C PRO A 182 -12.06 -9.05 -30.55
N ASN A 183 -11.37 -9.97 -29.87
CA ASN A 183 -11.47 -11.41 -30.08
C ASN A 183 -12.63 -12.07 -29.31
N GLY A 184 -13.45 -11.30 -28.59
CA GLY A 184 -14.57 -11.79 -27.79
C GLY A 184 -14.18 -12.41 -26.44
N GLN A 185 -12.90 -12.39 -26.06
CA GLN A 185 -12.42 -12.90 -24.77
C GLN A 185 -12.16 -11.77 -23.78
N ASP A 186 -12.29 -12.05 -22.49
CA ASP A 186 -11.97 -11.11 -21.41
C ASP A 186 -10.51 -10.64 -21.53
N THR A 187 -10.27 -9.34 -21.39
CA THR A 187 -8.94 -8.75 -21.61
C THR A 187 -7.90 -9.15 -20.57
N GLY A 188 -8.31 -9.70 -19.42
CA GLY A 188 -7.41 -10.27 -18.41
C GLY A 188 -7.02 -11.73 -18.67
N ILE A 189 -7.72 -12.45 -19.57
CA ILE A 189 -7.42 -13.85 -19.84
C ILE A 189 -6.00 -14.00 -20.40
N GLY A 190 -5.24 -14.92 -19.81
CA GLY A 190 -3.88 -15.24 -20.22
C GLY A 190 -2.82 -14.22 -19.76
N PHE A 191 -3.23 -13.13 -19.12
CA PHE A 191 -2.32 -12.16 -18.53
C PHE A 191 -1.54 -12.79 -17.36
N LYS A 192 -0.26 -12.44 -17.24
CA LYS A 192 0.65 -12.90 -16.18
C LYS A 192 1.43 -11.74 -15.61
N LEU A 193 1.59 -11.69 -14.29
CA LEU A 193 2.34 -10.61 -13.64
C LEU A 193 3.81 -10.55 -14.06
N SER A 194 4.39 -11.68 -14.49
CA SER A 194 5.74 -11.71 -15.08
C SER A 194 5.89 -10.81 -16.31
N GLN A 195 4.80 -10.47 -17.01
CA GLN A 195 4.83 -9.54 -18.14
C GLN A 195 5.11 -8.09 -17.67
N ILE A 196 4.58 -7.69 -16.50
CA ILE A 196 4.89 -6.38 -15.90
C ILE A 196 6.36 -6.32 -15.52
N GLU A 197 6.88 -7.37 -14.89
CA GLU A 197 8.28 -7.43 -14.48
C GLU A 197 9.24 -7.40 -15.67
N ALA A 198 8.88 -8.08 -16.76
CA ALA A 198 9.68 -8.11 -17.98
C ALA A 198 9.70 -6.76 -18.73
N ASN A 199 8.62 -5.97 -18.66
CA ASN A 199 8.52 -4.70 -19.35
C ASN A 199 7.62 -3.70 -18.60
N PRO A 200 8.08 -3.10 -17.48
CA PRO A 200 7.26 -2.18 -16.70
C PRO A 200 6.86 -0.94 -17.50
N ALA A 201 7.71 -0.43 -18.39
CA ALA A 201 7.39 0.69 -19.27
C ALA A 201 6.23 0.41 -20.25
N GLY A 202 5.81 -0.86 -20.38
CA GLY A 202 4.63 -1.29 -21.13
C GLY A 202 3.32 -1.29 -20.34
N PHE A 203 3.33 -0.86 -19.06
CA PHE A 203 2.14 -0.88 -18.20
C PHE A 203 1.88 0.45 -17.48
N PHE A 204 0.60 0.79 -17.37
CA PHE A 204 0.14 1.96 -16.63
C PHE A 204 -1.04 1.60 -15.73
N THR A 205 -1.25 2.38 -14.68
CA THR A 205 -2.41 2.29 -13.80
C THR A 205 -3.28 3.54 -13.94
N ASP A 206 -4.58 3.38 -13.74
CA ASP A 206 -5.54 4.48 -13.79
C ASP A 206 -6.75 4.26 -12.87
N SER A 207 -7.58 5.29 -12.80
CA SER A 207 -8.93 5.19 -12.28
C SER A 207 -9.88 6.05 -13.10
N HIS A 208 -11.18 5.73 -13.07
CA HIS A 208 -12.20 6.42 -13.86
C HIS A 208 -13.39 6.83 -12.99
N THR A 209 -13.96 7.99 -13.29
CA THR A 209 -15.22 8.44 -12.68
C THR A 209 -16.19 8.90 -13.76
N ASN A 210 -17.47 9.05 -13.41
CA ASN A 210 -18.49 9.55 -14.32
C ASN A 210 -18.18 10.94 -14.88
N LEU A 211 -17.40 11.76 -14.16
CA LEU A 211 -16.92 13.05 -14.63
C LEU A 211 -15.71 12.93 -15.57
N PHE A 212 -14.92 11.86 -15.44
CA PHE A 212 -13.70 11.60 -16.20
C PHE A 212 -13.67 10.14 -16.69
N PRO A 213 -14.56 9.76 -17.63
CA PRO A 213 -14.71 8.37 -18.06
C PRO A 213 -13.48 7.85 -18.82
N LEU A 214 -12.67 8.73 -19.41
CA LEU A 214 -11.41 8.37 -20.08
C LEU A 214 -10.23 8.26 -19.11
N GLY A 215 -10.42 8.57 -17.83
CA GLY A 215 -9.42 8.50 -16.77
C GLY A 215 -9.41 9.77 -15.93
N VAL A 216 -9.51 9.63 -14.61
CA VAL A 216 -9.35 10.74 -13.65
C VAL A 216 -7.87 10.97 -13.31
N VAL A 217 -7.09 9.89 -13.25
CA VAL A 217 -5.63 9.91 -13.07
C VAL A 217 -5.02 8.76 -13.88
N ARG A 218 -3.80 8.92 -14.37
CA ARG A 218 -3.01 7.88 -15.03
C ARG A 218 -1.54 7.96 -14.61
N GLY A 219 -0.86 6.83 -14.46
CA GLY A 219 0.57 6.77 -14.16
C GLY A 219 1.25 5.55 -14.78
N GLN A 220 2.44 5.73 -15.37
CA GLN A 220 3.23 4.65 -15.95
C GLN A 220 4.07 3.96 -14.85
N PHE A 221 4.37 2.67 -15.02
CA PHE A 221 5.22 1.92 -14.10
C PHE A 221 6.72 2.26 -14.21
N ALA A 222 7.17 2.88 -15.32
CA ALA A 222 8.54 3.35 -15.56
C ALA A 222 8.57 4.56 -16.51
#